data_AF-A0A6V7LUC5-F1
#
_entry.id   AF-A0A6V7LUC5-F1
#
_cell.length_a   1.000
_cell.length_b   1.000
_cell.length_c   1.000
_cell.angle_alpha   90.00
_cell.angle_beta   90.00
_cell.angle_gamma   90.00
#
_symmetry.space_group_name_H-M   'P 1'
#
loop_
_entity.id
_entity.type
_entity.pdbx_description
1 polymer ?
#
loop_
_entity_poly.entity_id
_entity_poly.type
_entity_poly.pdbx_seq_one_letter_code
_entity_poly.pdbx_strand_id
1 'polypeptide(L)' 'GFENGIVKLKMQGSCTSCPSSVVTLKNGVQNMMQFYIPEVLGVEQVMDEAEKVANTEFDKLEQKLGSSESNNEK' A
#
# COMPACT_ATOMS: atom_id res chain seq x y z
N GLY A 1 13.83 5.46 -6.89
CA GLY A 1 14.95 4.82 -7.59
C GLY A 1 14.43 4.03 -8.77
N PHE A 2 15.25 3.67 -9.76
CA PHE A 2 14.85 2.87 -10.91
C PHE A 2 15.88 1.78 -11.20
N GLU A 3 15.45 0.52 -11.27
CA GLU A 3 16.33 -0.64 -11.41
C GLU A 3 15.58 -1.77 -12.13
N ASN A 4 16.16 -2.34 -13.19
CA ASN A 4 15.58 -3.46 -13.94
C ASN A 4 14.12 -3.26 -14.39
N GLY A 5 13.77 -2.03 -14.81
CA GLY A 5 12.40 -1.69 -15.19
C GLY A 5 11.45 -1.42 -14.01
N ILE A 6 11.92 -1.48 -12.76
CA ILE A 6 11.12 -1.26 -11.57
C ILE A 6 11.37 0.13 -10.99
N VAL A 7 10.30 0.92 -10.86
CA VAL A 7 10.35 2.26 -10.27
C VAL A 7 9.97 2.18 -8.78
N LYS A 8 10.92 2.51 -7.90
CA LYS A 8 10.74 2.60 -6.45
C LYS A 8 10.25 4.01 -6.08
N LEU A 9 9.02 4.11 -5.57
CA LEU A 9 8.31 5.36 -5.28
C LEU A 9 7.74 5.36 -3.85
N LYS A 10 7.79 6.51 -3.17
CA LYS A 10 7.01 6.72 -1.95
C LYS A 10 5.61 7.18 -2.36
N MET A 11 4.64 6.27 -2.30
CA MET A 11 3.25 6.58 -2.67
C MET A 11 2.57 7.38 -1.55
N GLN A 12 1.76 8.36 -1.92
CA GLN A 12 0.97 9.18 -1.01
C GLN A 12 -0.47 9.21 -1.51
N GLY A 13 -1.41 8.82 -0.65
CA GLY A 13 -2.82 8.76 -0.97
C GLY A 13 -3.67 8.97 0.28
N SER A 14 -4.97 9.20 0.11
CA SER A 14 -5.86 9.56 1.22
C SER A 14 -6.07 8.44 2.24
N CYS A 15 -5.96 7.17 1.84
CA CYS A 15 -5.90 6.04 2.77
C CYS A 15 -4.62 5.23 2.55
N THR A 16 -3.60 5.51 3.36
CA THR A 16 -2.30 4.81 3.35
C THR A 16 -2.31 3.51 4.14
N SER A 17 -3.27 3.33 5.05
CA SER A 17 -3.45 2.13 5.88
C SER A 17 -4.47 1.13 5.33
N CYS A 18 -5.31 1.53 4.35
CA CYS A 18 -6.28 0.62 3.75
C CYS A 18 -5.59 -0.24 2.67
N PRO A 19 -5.49 -1.58 2.83
CA PRO A 19 -4.83 -2.44 1.85
C PRO A 19 -5.48 -2.34 0.45
N SER A 20 -6.80 -2.18 0.40
CA SER A 20 -7.55 -2.00 -0.85
C SER A 20 -7.20 -0.71 -1.60
N SER A 21 -7.00 0.39 -0.87
CA SER A 21 -6.64 1.69 -1.45
C SER A 21 -5.20 1.69 -1.95
N VAL A 22 -4.29 1.04 -1.23
CA VAL A 22 -2.89 0.88 -1.62
C VAL A 22 -2.77 0.11 -2.94
N VAL A 23 -3.48 -1.01 -3.08
CA VAL A 23 -3.49 -1.80 -4.33
C VAL A 23 -4.04 -0.99 -5.49
N THR A 24 -5.15 -0.27 -5.26
CA THR A 24 -5.77 0.57 -6.29
C THR A 24 -4.82 1.67 -6.76
N LEU A 25 -4.18 2.37 -5.83
CA LEU A 25 -3.21 3.43 -6.13
C LEU A 25 -2.00 2.88 -6.88
N LYS A 26 -1.43 1.77 -6.42
CA LYS A 26 -0.30 1.10 -7.08
C LYS A 26 -0.60 0.76 -8.53
N ASN A 27 -1.76 0.15 -8.78
CA ASN A 27 -2.16 -0.24 -10.13
C ASN A 27 -2.39 0.99 -11.03
N GLY A 28 -3.04 2.04 -10.52
CA GLY A 28 -3.25 3.28 -11.27
C GLY A 28 -1.94 3.94 -11.69
N VAL A 29 -1.01 4.09 -10.75
CA VAL A 29 0.32 4.67 -11.01
C VAL A 29 1.11 3.82 -11.99
N GLN A 30 1.11 2.49 -11.81
CA GLN A 30 1.82 1.58 -12.71
C GLN A 30 1.30 1.68 -14.14
N ASN A 31 -0.02 1.59 -14.34
CA ASN A 31 -0.62 1.64 -15.67
C ASN A 31 -0.31 2.96 -16.37
N MET A 32 -0.36 4.06 -15.63
CA MET A 32 -0.02 5.38 -16.16
C MET A 32 1.45 5.46 -16.58
N MET A 33 2.38 4.98 -15.73
CA MET A 33 3.81 5.01 -16.05
C MET A 33 4.16 4.10 -17.23
N GLN A 34 3.61 2.90 -17.32
CA GLN A 34 3.83 1.99 -18.45
C GLN A 34 3.31 2.58 -19.77
N PHE A 35 2.22 3.34 -19.72
CA PHE A 35 1.66 4.01 -20.91
C PHE A 35 2.59 5.12 -21.44
N TYR A 36 3.13 5.95 -20.55
CA TYR A 36 3.99 7.08 -20.94
C TYR A 36 5.47 6.71 -21.09
N ILE A 37 5.93 5.66 -20.41
CA ILE A 37 7.34 5.30 -20.28
C ILE A 37 7.48 3.78 -20.52
N PRO A 38 7.70 3.34 -21.77
CA PRO A 38 7.70 1.91 -22.15
C PRO A 38 8.74 1.03 -21.46
N GLU A 39 9.82 1.64 -20.94
CA GLU A 39 10.88 0.97 -20.19
C GLU A 39 10.49 0.61 -18.74
N VAL A 40 9.38 1.17 -18.25
CA VAL A 40 8.82 0.81 -16.93
C VAL A 40 8.07 -0.52 -17.07
N LEU A 41 8.50 -1.51 -16.30
CA LEU A 41 7.85 -2.82 -16.16
C LEU A 41 6.96 -2.89 -14.92
N GLY A 42 7.26 -2.09 -13.90
CA GLY A 42 6.49 -2.09 -12.67
C GLY A 42 6.88 -0.99 -11.68
N VAL A 43 6.11 -0.90 -10.60
CA VAL A 43 6.36 0.05 -9.51
C VAL A 43 6.37 -0.65 -8.16
N GLU A 44 7.23 -0.19 -7.26
CA GLU A 44 7.34 -0.67 -5.89
C GLU A 44 7.15 0.49 -4.92
N GLN A 45 6.31 0.26 -3.91
CA GLN A 45 6.16 1.21 -2.82
C GLN A 45 7.32 1.05 -1.85
N VAL A 46 8.03 2.15 -1.60
CA VAL A 46 8.98 2.24 -0.50
C VAL A 46 8.30 2.89 0.70
N MET A 47 8.41 2.24 1.85
CA MET A 47 7.98 2.78 3.15
C MET A 47 9.23 3.03 3.98
N ASP A 48 9.21 4.13 4.74
CA ASP A 48 10.24 4.36 5.74
C ASP A 48 9.99 3.52 7.01
N GLU A 49 11.00 3.41 7.85
CA GLU A 49 10.94 2.57 9.06
C GLU A 49 9.87 3.08 10.05
N ALA A 50 9.62 4.40 10.09
CA ALA A 50 8.59 4.97 10.95
C ALA A 50 7.18 4.56 10.49
N GLU A 51 6.91 4.61 9.18
CA GLU A 51 5.65 4.17 8.58
C GLU A 51 5.40 2.67 8.79
N LYS A 52 6.43 1.83 8.69
CA LYS A 52 6.29 0.39 8.96
C LYS A 52 5.88 0.13 10.41
N VAL A 53 6.52 0.81 11.36
CA VAL A 53 6.18 0.69 12.78
C VAL A 53 4.75 1.16 13.02
N ALA A 54 4.36 2.32 12.48
CA ALA A 54 3.01 2.85 12.64
C ALA A 54 1.93 1.89 12.12
N ASN A 55 2.11 1.36 10.90
CA ASN A 55 1.17 0.40 10.32
C ASN A 55 1.10 -0.90 11.15
N THR A 56 2.25 -1.42 11.59
CA THR A 56 2.30 -2.65 12.40
C THR A 56 1.59 -2.48 13.75
N GLU A 57 1.75 -1.34 14.42
CA GLU A 57 1.07 -1.08 15.70
C GLU A 57 -0.43 -0.85 15.50
N PHE A 58 -0.82 -0.20 14.39
CA PHE A 58 -2.22 -0.02 14.03
C PHE A 58 -2.91 -1.36 13.74
N ASP A 59 -2.28 -2.24 12.95
CA ASP A 59 -2.80 -3.58 12.66
C ASP A 59 -2.98 -4.42 13.94
N LYS A 60 -2.02 -4.34 14.88
CA LYS A 60 -2.13 -4.99 16.19
C LYS A 60 -3.28 -4.44 17.02
N LEU A 61 -3.54 -3.13 16.94
CA LEU A 61 -4.65 -2.49 17.63
C LEU A 61 -5.99 -2.93 17.04
N GLU A 62 -6.13 -2.91 15.72
CA GLU A 62 -7.33 -3.39 15.03
C GLU A 62 -7.61 -4.86 15.35
N GLN A 63 -6.59 -5.72 15.35
CA GLN A 63 -6.75 -7.12 15.72
C GLN A 63 -7.26 -7.31 17.15
N LYS A 64 -6.76 -6.50 18.09
CA LYS A 64 -7.23 -6.51 19.49
C LYS A 64 -8.67 -6.03 19.60
N LEU A 65 -9.05 -4.99 18.87
CA LEU A 65 -10.42 -4.46 18.86
C LEU A 65 -11.40 -5.43 18.16
N GLY A 66 -11.02 -6.00 17.02
CA GLY A 66 -11.82 -6.94 16.23
C GLY A 66 -12.13 -8.27 16.93
N SER A 67 -11.38 -8.62 17.98
CA SER A 67 -11.68 -9.79 18.82
C SER A 67 -12.95 -9.65 19.70
N SER A 68 -13.65 -8.51 19.64
CA SER A 68 -14.91 -8.26 20.35
C SER A 68 -16.18 -8.23 19.50
N GLU A 69 -16.10 -8.40 18.17
CA GLU A 69 -17.28 -8.28 17.26
C GLU A 69 -17.65 -9.56 16.48
N SER A 70 -17.23 -10.76 16.93
CA SER A 70 -17.76 -12.02 16.41
C SER A 70 -18.82 -12.63 17.33
N ASN A 71 -19.91 -11.91 17.58
CA ASN A 71 -21.16 -12.42 18.18
C ASN A 71 -22.36 -11.51 17.81
N ASN A 72 -22.67 -11.38 16.51
CA ASN A 72 -24.04 -11.19 16.01
C ASN A 72 -24.02 -11.02 14.49
N GLU A 73 -24.02 -12.14 13.77
CA GLU A 73 -24.81 -12.23 12.55
C GLU A 73 -25.84 -13.33 12.78
N LYS A 74 -27.10 -12.93 12.68
CA LYS A 74 -28.30 -13.73 12.85
C LYS A 74 -28.91 -13.96 11.49
#